data_AF-A0A931FB11-F1
#
_entry.id   AF-A0A931FB11-F1
#
_cell.length_a   1.000
_cell.length_b   1.000
_cell.length_c   1.000
_cell.angle_alpha   90.00
_cell.angle_beta   90.00
_cell.angle_gamma   90.00
#
_symmetry.space_group_name_H-M   'P 1'
#
loop_
_entity.id
_entity.type
_entity.pdbx_description
1 polymer ?
#
loop_
_entity_poly.entity_id
_entity_poly.type
_entity_poly.pdbx_seq_one_letter_code
_entity_poly.pdbx_strand_id
1 'polypeptide(L)' 'MVFSSTDSGSADDGGPGDVVLVHPSGATGPGGSPVYRDESGIIQVEINDNCEARLLSTSAYQRHRRVEGCRRVAAG' A
#
# COMPACT_ATOMS: atom_id res chain seq x y z
N MET A 1 4.65 -8.00 -3.54
CA MET A 1 5.11 -7.20 -2.38
C MET A 1 4.03 -7.28 -1.31
N VAL A 2 4.41 -7.18 -0.03
CA VAL A 2 3.44 -7.05 1.06
C VAL A 2 3.48 -5.62 1.57
N PHE A 3 2.29 -5.04 1.69
CA PHE A 3 2.04 -3.72 2.19
C PHE A 3 1.24 -3.85 3.49
N SER A 4 1.63 -3.13 4.55
CA SER A 4 0.86 -3.04 5.79
C SER A 4 0.46 -1.60 6.02
N SER A 5 -0.83 -1.37 6.25
CA SER A 5 -1.35 -0.05 6.60
C SER A 5 -2.26 -0.18 7.80
N THR A 6 -2.06 0.72 8.76
CA THR A 6 -2.96 0.88 9.89
C THR A 6 -4.00 1.95 9.54
N ASP A 7 -5.26 1.64 9.83
CA ASP A 7 -6.29 2.65 9.93
C ASP A 7 -6.04 3.42 11.23
N SER A 8 -5.71 4.71 11.14
CA SER A 8 -5.44 5.55 12.31
C SER A 8 -6.75 5.98 13.00
N GLY A 9 -7.78 5.14 12.98
CA GLY A 9 -9.07 5.36 13.59
C GLY A 9 -9.13 4.80 15.02
N SER A 10 -8.81 5.66 15.99
CA SER A 10 -9.03 5.48 17.44
C SER A 10 -7.98 4.65 18.17
N ALA A 11 -7.30 5.30 19.12
CA ALA A 11 -6.27 4.71 19.97
C ALA A 11 -6.88 3.87 21.11
N ASP A 12 -7.68 2.86 20.80
CA ASP A 12 -8.12 1.86 21.76
C ASP A 12 -8.22 0.51 21.01
N ASP A 13 -7.33 -0.41 21.38
CA ASP A 13 -7.09 -1.72 20.76
C ASP A 13 -6.41 -1.68 19.38
N GLY A 14 -5.09 -1.89 19.37
CA GLY A 14 -4.26 -2.04 18.18
C GLY A 14 -4.68 -3.26 17.35
N GLY A 15 -5.75 -3.12 16.57
CA GLY A 15 -6.14 -4.08 15.56
C GLY A 15 -4.96 -4.37 14.63
N PRO A 16 -4.77 -5.63 14.19
CA PRO A 16 -3.66 -5.97 13.33
C PRO A 16 -3.71 -5.08 12.09
N GLY A 17 -2.60 -4.37 11.82
CA GLY A 17 -2.46 -3.59 10.59
C GLY A 17 -2.87 -4.46 9.39
N ASP A 18 -3.67 -3.89 8.51
CA ASP A 18 -4.25 -4.64 7.41
C ASP A 18 -3.16 -4.94 6.39
N VAL A 19 -2.82 -6.23 6.26
CA VAL A 19 -1.75 -6.72 5.40
C VAL A 19 -2.34 -7.07 4.04
N VAL A 20 -1.93 -6.34 3.01
CA VAL A 20 -2.41 -6.52 1.65
C VAL A 20 -1.28 -7.02 0.75
N LEU A 21 -1.55 -8.08 0.00
CA LEU A 21 -0.65 -8.57 -1.04
C LEU A 21 -0.87 -7.75 -2.31
N VAL A 22 0.21 -7.20 -2.87
CA VAL A 22 0.17 -6.41 -4.10
C VAL A 22 1.16 -6.90 -5.12
N HIS A 23 0.79 -6.80 -6.40
CA HIS A 23 1.53 -7.26 -7.56
C HIS A 23 1.88 -6.06 -8.47
N PRO A 24 3.02 -6.11 -9.18
CA PRO A 24 3.37 -5.03 -10.10
C PRO A 24 2.30 -4.90 -11.19
N SER A 25 1.79 -3.70 -11.40
CA SER A 25 0.76 -3.44 -12.42
C SER A 25 1.34 -3.16 -13.81
N GLY A 26 2.66 -2.95 -13.89
CA GLY A 26 3.35 -2.50 -15.10
C GLY A 26 3.24 -0.99 -15.36
N ALA A 27 2.53 -0.24 -14.51
CA ALA A 27 2.44 1.21 -14.61
C ALA A 27 3.52 1.92 -13.78
N THR A 28 3.86 3.14 -14.20
CA THR A 28 4.70 4.07 -13.45
C THR A 28 3.82 5.14 -12.83
N GLY A 29 4.00 5.40 -11.54
CA GLY A 29 3.20 6.36 -10.79
C GLY A 29 3.70 7.81 -10.98
N PRO A 30 3.02 8.78 -10.34
CA PRO A 30 3.31 10.20 -10.47
C PRO A 30 4.67 10.63 -9.91
N GLY A 31 5.25 9.86 -8.98
CA GLY A 31 6.61 10.04 -8.47
C GLY A 31 7.68 9.35 -9.30
N GLY A 32 7.31 8.73 -10.44
CA GLY A 32 8.25 8.02 -11.32
C GLY A 32 8.59 6.61 -10.83
N SER A 33 7.89 6.10 -9.82
CA SER A 33 8.17 4.77 -9.24
C SER A 33 7.16 3.71 -9.70
N PRO A 34 7.49 2.41 -9.63
CA PRO A 34 6.58 1.35 -10.04
C PRO A 34 5.29 1.33 -9.21
N VAL A 35 4.19 1.06 -9.90
CA VAL A 35 2.88 0.89 -9.27
C VAL A 35 2.59 -0.58 -9.01
N TYR A 36 2.05 -0.85 -7.83
CA TYR A 36 1.56 -2.14 -7.42
C TYR A 36 0.07 -2.09 -7.13
N ARG A 37 -0.60 -3.21 -7.36
CA ARG A 37 -2.05 -3.34 -7.22
C ARG A 37 -2.41 -4.65 -6.53
N ASP A 38 -3.42 -4.63 -5.67
CA ASP A 38 -4.00 -5.86 -5.14
C ASP A 38 -4.89 -6.54 -6.20
N GLU A 39 -5.31 -7.77 -5.93
CA GLU A 39 -6.13 -8.57 -6.85
C GLU A 39 -7.51 -7.94 -7.14
N SER A 40 -8.09 -7.20 -6.19
CA SER A 40 -9.37 -6.50 -6.38
C SER A 40 -9.24 -5.24 -7.24
N GLY A 41 -8.04 -4.68 -7.34
CA GLY A 41 -7.78 -3.44 -8.04
C GLY A 41 -8.13 -2.16 -7.26
N ILE A 42 -8.64 -2.30 -6.03
CA ILE A 42 -9.04 -1.19 -5.16
C ILE A 42 -7.82 -0.47 -4.60
N ILE A 43 -6.84 -1.25 -4.14
CA ILE A 43 -5.58 -0.75 -3.60
C ILE A 43 -4.59 -0.62 -4.75
N GLN A 44 -4.14 0.60 -4.98
CA GLN A 44 -3.05 0.92 -5.87
C GLN A 44 -2.02 1.72 -5.10
N VAL A 45 -0.75 1.34 -5.19
CA VAL A 45 0.34 1.99 -4.45
C VAL A 45 1.52 2.23 -5.37
N GLU A 46 2.11 3.40 -5.29
CA GLU A 46 3.44 3.67 -5.84
C GLU A 46 4.48 3.32 -4.77
N ILE A 47 5.47 2.49 -5.09
CA ILE A 47 6.52 2.10 -4.15
C ILE A 47 7.88 2.40 -4.76
N ASN A 48 8.68 3.21 -4.08
CA ASN A 48 10.05 3.52 -4.52
C ASN A 48 11.07 2.47 -4.04
N ASP A 49 12.33 2.62 -4.46
CA ASP A 49 13.40 1.69 -4.09
C ASP A 49 13.70 1.66 -2.58
N ASN A 50 13.37 2.73 -1.86
CA ASN A 50 13.49 2.82 -0.39
C ASN A 50 12.33 2.12 0.34
N CYS A 51 11.41 1.47 -0.38
CA CYS A 51 10.18 0.88 0.16
C CYS A 51 9.24 1.91 0.81
N GLU A 52 9.33 3.18 0.41
CA GLU A 52 8.33 4.18 0.75
C GLU A 52 7.14 4.00 -0.19
N ALA A 53 5.98 3.71 0.39
CA ALA A 53 4.75 3.50 -0.35
C ALA A 53 3.85 4.72 -0.27
N ARG A 54 3.32 5.11 -1.42
CA ARG A 54 2.29 6.13 -1.56
C ARG A 54 1.04 5.50 -2.14
N LEU A 55 -0.02 5.44 -1.35
CA LEU A 55 -1.34 5.04 -1.84
C LEU A 55 -1.79 5.99 -2.96
N LEU A 56 -2.12 5.40 -4.10
CA LEU A 56 -2.73 6.06 -5.25
C LEU A 56 -4.24 5.81 -5.15
N SER A 57 -4.92 6.67 -4.39
CA SER A 57 -6.35 6.52 -4.12
C SER A 57 -7.16 6.48 -5.42
N THR A 58 -7.96 5.42 -5.60
CA THR A 58 -8.94 5.30 -6.68
C THR A 58 -10.25 6.04 -6.36
N SER A 59 -10.45 6.50 -5.11
CA SER A 59 -11.64 7.26 -4.69
C SER A 59 -11.37 8.22 -3.52
N ALA A 60 -12.15 9.31 -3.44
CA ALA A 60 -11.97 10.45 -2.52
C ALA A 60 -12.27 10.18 -1.02
N TYR A 61 -12.39 8.90 -0.62
CA TYR A 61 -12.91 8.50 0.70
C TYR A 61 -11.90 7.81 1.64
N GLN A 62 -10.60 7.83 1.35
CA GLN A 62 -9.59 7.40 2.33
C GLN A 62 -8.95 8.61 3.01
N ARG A 63 -9.67 9.16 3.99
CA ARG A 63 -9.04 10.01 5.01
C ARG A 63 -8.42 9.08 6.05
N HIS A 64 -7.10 9.11 6.19
CA HIS A 64 -6.33 8.54 7.33
C HIS A 64 -5.75 7.10 7.22
N ARG A 65 -5.54 6.52 6.04
CA ARG A 65 -4.60 5.37 5.95
C ARG A 65 -3.17 5.86 5.90
N ARG A 66 -2.41 5.62 6.98
CA ARG A 66 -0.97 5.81 6.99
C ARG A 66 -0.31 4.50 6.59
N VAL A 67 0.68 4.61 5.71
CA VAL A 67 1.50 3.47 5.33
C VAL A 67 2.61 3.33 6.37
N GLU A 68 2.63 2.20 7.06
CA GLU A 68 3.63 1.94 8.12
C GLU A 68 4.83 1.13 7.60
N GLY A 69 4.69 0.45 6.45
CA GLY A 69 5.84 -0.18 5.81
C GLY A 69 5.52 -1.05 4.60
N CYS A 70 6.57 -1.34 3.82
CA CYS A 70 6.56 -2.26 2.70
C CYS A 70 7.66 -3.30 2.88
N ARG A 71 7.36 -4.56 2.53
CA ARG A 71 8.35 -5.64 2.49
C ARG A 71 8.25 -6.40 1.17
N ARG A 72 9.40 -6.58 0.50
CA ARG A 72 9.50 -7.49 -0.64
C ARG A 72 9.31 -8.93 -0.14
N VAL A 73 8.41 -9.66 -0.77
CA VAL A 73 8.25 -11.10 -0.53
C VAL A 73 9.20 -11.80 -1.48
N ALA A 74 10.10 -12.62 -0.96
CA ALA A 74 10.91 -13.50 -1.81
C ALA A 74 9.97 -14.46 -2.54
N ALA A 75 10.16 -14.64 -3.85
CA ALA A 75 9.50 -15.71 -4.56
C ALA A 75 10.06 -17.04 -4.00
N GLY A 76 9.17 -17.86 -3.42
CA GLY A 76 9.48 -19.25 -3.08
C GLY A 76 9.43 -20.13 -4.31
#